data_AF-A0A6L8EJJ4-F1
#
_entry.id   AF-A0A6L8EJJ4-F1
#
_cell.length_a   1.000
_cell.length_b   1.000
_cell.length_c   1.000
_cell.angle_alpha   90.00
_cell.angle_beta   90.00
_cell.angle_gamma   90.00
#
_symmetry.space_group_name_H-M   'P 1'
#
loop_
_entity.id
_entity.type
_entity.pdbx_description
1 polymer ?
#
loop_
_entity_poly.entity_id
_entity_poly.type
_entity_poly.pdbx_seq_one_letter_code
_entity_poly.pdbx_strand_id
1 'polypeptide(L)'
;MDAMRNLRPGGRLVINAIRKEDSDKGTLLGLDYGEHLWREKEIKSVANITRRDIREFLDIAAAIPIQPTTESYALEDANKALLALKFEPVKGAKVLRISP
;
A
#
# COMPACT_ATOMS: atom_id res chain seq x y z
N MET A 1 3.90 -8.73 -14.93
CA MET A 1 4.48 -7.54 -15.59
C MET A 1 3.43 -6.67 -16.28
N ASP A 2 2.17 -7.10 -16.32
CA ASP A 2 1.08 -6.43 -17.03
C ASP A 2 0.84 -4.97 -16.62
N ALA A 3 1.13 -4.62 -15.37
CA ALA A 3 1.02 -3.25 -14.89
C ALA A 3 1.87 -2.26 -15.71
N MET A 4 3.07 -2.66 -16.16
CA MET A 4 3.97 -1.80 -16.95
C MET A 4 3.47 -1.57 -18.38
N ARG A 5 2.74 -2.54 -18.95
CA ARG A 5 2.11 -2.41 -20.28
C ARG A 5 0.98 -1.39 -20.28
N ASN A 6 0.31 -1.22 -19.14
CA ASN A 6 -0.79 -0.27 -18.99
C ASN A 6 -0.33 1.19 -18.82
N LEU A 7 0.98 1.43 -18.66
CA LEU A 7 1.52 2.77 -18.51
C LEU A 7 1.61 3.49 -19.86
N ARG A 8 1.15 4.74 -19.86
CA ARG A 8 1.45 5.70 -20.92
C ARG A 8 2.95 6.05 -20.91
N PRO A 9 3.50 6.60 -22.00
CA PRO A 9 4.83 7.19 -22.01
C PRO A 9 5.05 8.14 -20.82
N GLY A 10 6.21 8.07 -20.17
CA GLY A 10 6.50 8.83 -18.94
C GLY A 10 5.82 8.31 -17.68
N GLY A 11 5.02 7.23 -17.76
CA GLY A 11 4.30 6.68 -16.61
C GLY A 11 5.21 5.97 -15.60
N ARG A 12 4.78 5.94 -14.34
CA ARG A 12 5.53 5.31 -13.23
C ARG A 12 4.71 4.25 -12.51
N LEU A 13 5.27 3.06 -12.36
CA LEU A 13 4.81 2.03 -11.43
C LEU A 13 5.54 2.21 -10.09
N VAL A 14 4.79 2.53 -9.03
CA VAL A 14 5.33 2.71 -7.67
C VAL A 14 4.94 1.53 -6.79
N ILE A 15 5.95 0.85 -6.22
CA ILE A 15 5.79 -0.32 -5.36
C ILE A 15 6.02 0.10 -3.91
N ASN A 16 4.96 0.05 -3.10
CA ASN A 16 4.98 0.29 -1.65
C ASN A 16 4.75 -1.02 -0.89
N ALA A 17 5.58 -2.04 -1.16
CA ALA A 17 5.52 -3.34 -0.52
C ALA A 17 6.88 -3.69 0.06
N ILE A 18 6.89 -4.26 1.27
CA ILE A 18 8.11 -4.77 1.90
C ILE A 18 8.35 -6.19 1.41
N ARG A 19 9.46 -6.39 0.71
CA ARG A 19 9.88 -7.69 0.23
C ARG A 19 10.41 -8.54 1.39
N LYS A 20 9.82 -9.72 1.59
CA LYS A 20 10.18 -10.66 2.67
C LYS A 20 10.78 -11.97 2.15
N GLU A 21 10.58 -12.28 0.86
CA GLU A 21 10.98 -13.54 0.22
C GLU A 21 11.44 -13.29 -1.22
N ASP A 22 12.08 -14.30 -1.83
CA ASP A 22 12.68 -14.23 -3.16
C ASP A 22 11.81 -14.81 -4.30
N SER A 23 10.59 -15.25 -4.00
CA SER A 23 9.71 -15.96 -4.94
C SER A 23 9.32 -15.14 -6.18
N ASP A 24 9.38 -13.81 -6.11
CA ASP A 24 9.06 -12.87 -7.19
C ASP A 24 10.22 -12.61 -8.16
N LYS A 25 11.43 -13.11 -7.87
CA LYS A 25 12.66 -12.78 -8.63
C LYS A 25 12.53 -13.12 -10.13
N GLY A 26 11.90 -14.25 -10.46
CA GLY A 26 11.65 -14.65 -11.84
C GLY A 26 10.79 -13.64 -12.61
N THR A 27 9.84 -12.99 -11.94
CA THR A 27 8.98 -11.97 -12.56
C THR A 27 9.76 -10.71 -12.90
N LEU A 28 10.66 -10.27 -12.01
CA LEU A 28 11.54 -9.11 -12.26
C LEU A 28 12.51 -9.37 -13.41
N LEU A 29 13.05 -10.59 -13.51
CA LEU A 29 13.95 -10.98 -14.60
C LEU A 29 13.25 -11.04 -15.97
N GLY A 30 11.92 -11.14 -16.01
CA GLY A 30 11.12 -11.08 -17.23
C GLY A 30 10.85 -9.65 -17.76
N LEU A 31 11.57 -8.65 -17.27
CA LEU A 31 11.47 -7.26 -17.74
C LEU A 31 11.96 -7.12 -19.19
N ASP A 32 11.02 -7.02 -20.12
CA ASP A 32 11.32 -6.54 -21.48
C ASP A 32 11.49 -5.01 -21.54
N TYR A 33 12.56 -4.53 -22.16
CA TYR A 33 12.87 -3.10 -22.27
C TYR A 33 11.86 -2.35 -23.16
N GLY A 34 11.53 -2.87 -24.34
CA GLY A 34 10.70 -2.18 -25.33
C GLY A 34 9.26 -2.04 -24.87
N GLU A 35 8.71 -3.12 -24.33
CA GLU A 35 7.34 -3.14 -23.82
C GLU A 35 7.20 -2.41 -22.49
N HIS A 36 8.15 -2.57 -21.56
CA HIS A 36 7.96 -2.11 -20.18
C HIS A 36 8.64 -0.78 -19.86
N LEU A 37 9.80 -0.45 -20.44
CA LEU A 37 10.61 0.70 -20.02
C LEU A 37 10.77 1.79 -21.08
N TRP A 38 10.68 1.44 -22.37
CA TRP A 38 10.81 2.41 -23.45
C TRP A 38 9.77 3.54 -23.34
N ARG A 39 10.12 4.71 -23.86
CA ARG A 39 9.35 5.96 -23.75
C ARG A 39 9.25 6.47 -22.30
N GLU A 40 10.39 6.42 -21.60
CA GLU A 40 10.60 7.03 -20.28
C GLU A 40 9.68 6.47 -19.19
N LYS A 41 9.34 5.18 -19.26
CA LYS A 41 8.57 4.52 -18.20
C LYS A 41 9.48 4.12 -17.05
N GLU A 42 8.98 4.23 -15.82
CA GLU A 42 9.77 4.00 -14.60
C GLU A 42 9.13 2.95 -13.67
N ILE A 43 9.97 2.14 -13.04
CA ILE A 43 9.60 1.32 -11.87
C ILE A 43 10.34 1.89 -10.66
N LYS A 44 9.62 2.17 -9.58
CA LYS A 44 10.17 2.76 -8.35
C LYS A 44 9.68 2.03 -7.12
N SER A 45 10.58 1.71 -6.20
CA SER A 45 10.20 1.30 -4.83
C SER A 45 10.14 2.51 -3.90
N VAL A 46 9.22 2.47 -2.95
CA VAL A 46 9.14 3.40 -1.82
C VAL A 46 9.04 2.57 -0.54
N ALA A 47 9.70 3.03 0.52
CA ALA A 47 9.77 2.30 1.78
C ALA A 47 9.63 3.21 3.00
N ASN A 48 10.18 4.43 2.92
CA ASN A 48 10.20 5.36 4.04
C ASN A 48 9.12 6.42 3.87
N ILE A 49 8.41 6.69 4.96
CA ILE A 49 7.53 7.85 5.11
C ILE A 49 8.03 8.61 6.33
N THR A 50 8.23 9.91 6.19
CA THR A 50 8.68 10.77 7.28
C THR A 50 7.48 11.34 8.04
N ARG A 51 7.74 11.82 9.26
CA ARG A 51 6.74 12.54 10.04
C ARG A 51 6.21 13.79 9.32
N ARG A 52 7.02 14.43 8.48
CA ARG A 52 6.60 15.57 7.68
C ARG A 52 5.62 15.13 6.59
N ASP A 53 5.95 14.08 5.84
CA ASP A 53 5.10 13.55 4.77
C ASP A 53 3.70 13.19 5.30
N ILE A 54 3.61 12.59 6.50
CA ILE A 54 2.32 12.27 7.13
C ILE A 54 1.52 13.53 7.48
N ARG A 55 2.16 14.57 8.03
CA ARG A 55 1.45 15.81 8.37
C ARG A 55 0.87 16.47 7.13
N GLU A 56 1.70 16.65 6.10
CA GLU A 56 1.29 17.24 4.82
C GLU A 56 0.16 16.42 4.17
N PHE A 57 0.25 15.08 4.22
CA PHE A 57 -0.80 14.21 3.70
C PHE A 57 -2.11 14.31 4.48
N LEU A 58 -2.07 14.39 5.83
CA LEU A 58 -3.28 14.49 6.65
C LEU A 58 -4.06 15.79 6.38
N ASP A 59 -3.36 16.90 6.14
CA ASP A 59 -3.99 18.17 5.76
C ASP A 59 -4.74 18.04 4.43
N ILE A 60 -4.13 17.37 3.44
CA ILE A 60 -4.76 17.08 2.14
C ILE A 60 -5.95 16.12 2.31
N ALA A 61 -5.78 15.05 3.09
CA ALA A 61 -6.81 14.04 3.31
C ALA A 61 -8.07 14.63 3.96
N ALA A 62 -7.90 15.60 4.87
CA ALA A 62 -8.99 16.33 5.49
C ALA A 62 -9.73 17.24 4.48
N ALA A 63 -9.01 17.84 3.52
CA ALA A 63 -9.59 18.67 2.47
C ALA A 63 -10.35 17.87 1.38
N ILE A 64 -9.98 16.60 1.14
CA ILE A 64 -10.63 15.66 0.19
C ILE A 64 -11.80 14.88 0.81
N PRO A 65 -12.25 15.27 2.01
CA PRO A 65 -12.84 14.42 3.07
C PRO A 65 -12.74 12.89 2.87
N ILE A 66 -11.54 12.32 2.99
CA ILE A 66 -11.39 10.85 3.00
C ILE A 66 -12.05 10.29 4.26
N GLN A 67 -12.98 9.33 4.10
CA GLN A 67 -13.68 8.64 5.20
C GLN A 67 -13.29 7.15 5.23
N PRO A 68 -12.25 6.77 6.01
CA PRO A 68 -11.87 5.37 6.13
C PRO A 68 -12.99 4.55 6.77
N THR A 69 -13.26 3.36 6.24
CA THR A 69 -14.09 2.38 6.95
C THR A 69 -13.27 1.81 8.11
N THR A 70 -13.82 1.86 9.32
CA THR A 70 -13.16 1.34 10.51
C THR A 70 -14.10 0.48 11.34
N GLU A 71 -13.56 -0.52 12.01
CA GLU A 71 -14.27 -1.32 12.99
C GLU A 71 -13.52 -1.24 14.33
N SER A 72 -14.22 -0.77 15.36
CA SER A 72 -13.63 -0.53 16.68
C SER A 72 -13.74 -1.77 17.57
N TYR A 73 -12.67 -2.03 18.33
CA TYR A 73 -12.61 -3.05 19.37
C TYR A 73 -12.16 -2.39 20.67
N ALA A 74 -12.63 -2.90 21.80
CA ALA A 74 -12.04 -2.58 23.09
C ALA A 74 -10.61 -3.16 23.16
N LEU A 75 -9.75 -2.58 23.98
CA LEU A 75 -8.35 -3.01 24.07
C LEU A 75 -8.23 -4.47 24.53
N GLU A 76 -9.08 -4.89 25.47
CA GLU A 76 -9.19 -6.27 25.97
C GLU A 76 -9.56 -7.29 24.88
N ASP A 77 -10.19 -6.83 23.80
CA ASP A 77 -10.59 -7.65 22.66
C ASP A 77 -9.54 -7.68 21.53
N ALA A 78 -8.32 -7.21 21.77
CA ALA A 78 -7.26 -7.16 20.76
C ALA A 78 -7.01 -8.51 20.07
N ASN A 79 -7.06 -9.63 20.80
CA ASN A 79 -6.89 -10.95 20.21
C ASN A 79 -8.03 -11.31 19.24
N LYS A 80 -9.27 -10.88 19.53
CA LYS A 80 -10.39 -11.06 18.60
C LYS A 80 -10.17 -10.24 17.33
N ALA A 81 -9.73 -8.98 17.47
CA ALA A 81 -9.40 -8.12 16.32
C ALA A 81 -8.31 -8.73 15.43
N LEU A 82 -7.28 -9.35 16.01
CA LEU A 82 -6.21 -10.03 15.28
C LEU A 82 -6.69 -11.30 14.55
N LEU A 83 -7.53 -12.11 15.20
CA LEU A 83 -8.13 -13.29 14.57
C LEU A 83 -9.04 -12.89 13.41
N ALA A 84 -9.87 -11.86 13.59
CA ALA A 84 -10.69 -11.31 12.52
C ALA A 84 -9.82 -10.81 11.35
N LEU A 85 -8.74 -10.08 11.62
CA LEU A 85 -7.81 -9.62 10.58
C LEU A 85 -7.17 -10.78 9.78
N LYS A 86 -6.93 -11.93 10.43
CA LYS A 86 -6.29 -13.10 9.82
C LYS A 86 -7.25 -13.97 9.01
N PHE A 87 -8.47 -14.16 9.51
CA PHE A 87 -9.38 -15.19 9.00
C PHE A 87 -10.63 -14.63 8.29
N GLU A 88 -10.96 -13.35 8.48
CA GLU A 88 -12.13 -12.73 7.87
C GLU A 88 -11.74 -11.80 6.71
N PRO A 89 -12.66 -11.54 5.76
CA PRO A 89 -12.46 -10.51 4.75
C PRO A 89 -12.17 -9.15 5.38
N VAL A 90 -11.03 -8.56 5.05
CA VAL A 90 -10.64 -7.25 5.58
C VAL A 90 -11.51 -6.17 4.96
N LYS A 91 -12.36 -5.54 5.78
CA LYS A 91 -13.13 -4.34 5.43
C LYS A 91 -12.58 -3.14 6.19
N GLY A 92 -11.68 -2.38 5.57
CA GLY A 92 -11.08 -1.21 6.18
C GLY A 92 -10.11 -1.57 7.33
N ALA A 93 -10.00 -0.70 8.33
CA ALA A 93 -9.07 -0.88 9.45
C ALA A 93 -9.77 -1.37 10.72
N LYS A 94 -9.13 -2.30 11.44
CA LYS A 94 -9.51 -2.69 12.80
C LYS A 94 -8.80 -1.77 13.79
N VAL A 95 -9.54 -1.07 14.66
CA VAL A 95 -9.02 -0.01 15.55
C VAL A 95 -9.25 -0.38 17.01
N LEU A 96 -8.19 -0.35 17.83
CA LEU A 96 -8.29 -0.53 19.27
C LEU A 96 -8.55 0.81 19.95
N ARG A 97 -9.57 0.88 20.81
CA ARG A 97 -9.83 2.04 21.66
C ARG A 97 -8.98 1.95 22.92
N ILE A 98 -8.12 2.95 23.13
CA ILE A 98 -7.12 2.98 24.21
C ILE A 98 -7.51 3.93 25.36
N SER A 99 -8.78 4.34 25.43
CA SER A 99 -9.33 5.17 26.50
C SER A 99 -10.68 4.60 26.93
N PRO A 100 -11.09 4.76 28.21
CA PRO A 100 -12.42 4.35 28.69
C PRO A 100 -13.55 5.04 27.92
#